data_AF-A0A377KEU2-F1
#
_entry.id   AF-A0A377KEU2-F1
#
_cell.length_a   1.000
_cell.length_b   1.000
_cell.length_c   1.000
_cell.angle_alpha   90.00
_cell.angle_beta   90.00
_cell.angle_gamma   90.00
#
_symmetry.space_group_name_H-M   'P 1'
#
loop_
_entity.id
_entity.type
_entity.pdbx_description
1 polymer ?
#
loop_
_entity_poly.entity_id
_entity_poly.type
_entity_poly.pdbx_seq_one_letter_code
_entity_poly.pdbx_strand_id
1 'polypeptide(L)'
;MALTPALQPIDGVAVSYIDAAVALGNTINEMDKYYTQENYKDDAFEKGKTFHYYSLAVMISAKQINNLISQDKFDAEAAMKKVSELETLVAQAKEADKSGMNFSFINSAGQYQLEAKKYVRRIRDKVPYSDWDKEQLQDANSSWMAEDSFPRALCDYNEMVDEIFQLIVIAGRVCDEHGYVTKS
;
A
#
# COMPACT_ATOMS: atom_id res chain seq x y z
N MET A 1 32.44 11.12 26.51
CA MET A 1 31.62 12.00 25.64
C MET A 1 30.48 11.17 25.11
N ALA A 2 29.24 11.51 25.45
CA ALA A 2 28.06 10.83 24.92
C ALA A 2 27.68 11.51 23.59
N LEU A 3 27.67 10.73 22.50
CA LEU A 3 27.13 11.16 21.21
C LEU A 3 25.61 10.95 21.28
N THR A 4 24.86 12.02 21.53
CA THR A 4 23.41 12.02 21.36
C THR A 4 23.09 11.84 19.88
N PRO A 5 22.26 10.86 19.48
CA PRO A 5 21.83 10.72 18.09
C PRO A 5 21.05 11.96 17.66
N ALA A 6 21.28 12.44 16.44
CA ALA A 6 20.44 13.48 15.85
C ALA A 6 19.05 12.87 15.57
N LEU A 7 18.06 13.23 16.40
CA LEU A 7 16.66 12.94 16.12
C LEU A 7 16.29 13.64 14.81
N GLN A 8 15.79 12.89 13.82
CA GLN A 8 15.11 13.50 12.67
C GLN A 8 13.95 14.36 13.20
N PRO A 9 13.59 15.48 12.54
CA PRO A 9 12.51 16.34 13.01
C PRO A 9 11.21 15.52 13.12
N ILE A 10 10.79 15.23 14.36
CA ILE A 10 9.55 14.52 14.69
C ILE A 10 8.36 15.13 13.95
N ASP A 11 8.40 16.43 13.71
CA ASP A 11 7.36 17.20 13.04
C ASP A 11 7.07 16.71 11.61
N GLY A 12 8.07 16.28 10.84
CA GLY A 12 7.86 15.85 9.45
C GLY A 12 7.15 14.49 9.34
N VAL A 13 7.58 13.53 10.15
CA VAL A 13 6.99 12.18 10.19
C VAL A 13 5.60 12.22 10.84
N ALA A 14 5.41 13.02 11.89
CA ALA A 14 4.13 13.18 12.55
C ALA A 14 3.07 13.82 11.63
N VAL A 15 3.44 14.83 10.83
CA VAL A 15 2.53 15.43 9.84
C VAL A 15 2.12 14.42 8.77
N SER A 16 3.08 13.63 8.27
CA SER A 16 2.82 12.60 7.25
C SER A 16 1.83 11.54 7.77
N TYR A 17 1.99 11.13 9.04
CA TYR A 17 1.07 10.22 9.71
C TYR A 17 -0.32 10.82 9.94
N ILE A 18 -0.39 12.09 10.35
CA ILE A 18 -1.68 12.81 10.52
C ILE A 18 -2.41 12.92 9.19
N ASP A 19 -1.71 13.27 8.11
CA ASP A 19 -2.29 13.37 6.77
C ASP A 19 -2.82 12.03 6.28
N ALA A 20 -2.07 10.94 6.51
CA ALA A 20 -2.51 9.58 6.21
C ALA A 20 -3.75 9.19 7.04
N ALA A 21 -3.77 9.47 8.35
CA ALA A 21 -4.89 9.16 9.22
C ALA A 21 -6.16 9.96 8.87
N VAL A 22 -6.01 11.23 8.47
CA VAL A 22 -7.12 12.07 7.98
C VAL A 22 -7.64 11.53 6.65
N ALA A 23 -6.75 11.16 5.73
CA ALA A 23 -7.13 10.58 4.44
C ALA A 23 -7.92 9.27 4.63
N LEU A 24 -7.43 8.38 5.50
CA LEU A 24 -8.11 7.15 5.89
C LEU A 24 -9.48 7.43 6.51
N GLY A 25 -9.57 8.37 7.47
CA GLY A 25 -10.85 8.73 8.10
C GLY A 25 -11.89 9.25 7.11
N ASN A 26 -11.47 10.05 6.12
CA ASN A 26 -12.35 10.53 5.05
C ASN A 26 -12.84 9.39 4.17
N THR A 27 -11.94 8.49 3.77
CA THR A 27 -12.28 7.29 3.00
C THR A 27 -13.30 6.41 3.75
N ILE A 28 -13.09 6.17 5.05
CA ILE A 28 -14.01 5.41 5.89
C ILE A 28 -15.41 6.03 5.90
N ASN A 29 -15.49 7.35 6.08
CA ASN A 29 -16.76 8.08 6.12
C ASN A 29 -17.50 8.01 4.77
N GLU A 30 -16.79 8.08 3.65
CA GLU A 30 -17.43 7.98 2.33
C GLU A 30 -17.92 6.57 2.02
N MET A 31 -17.17 5.53 2.43
CA MET A 31 -17.67 4.16 2.33
C MET A 31 -18.89 3.92 3.23
N ASP A 32 -18.84 4.37 4.48
CA ASP A 32 -19.98 4.24 5.41
C ASP A 32 -21.23 4.92 4.81
N LYS A 33 -21.12 6.15 4.31
CA LYS A 33 -22.23 6.80 3.61
C LYS A 33 -22.70 6.02 2.38
N TYR A 34 -21.77 5.56 1.53
CA TYR A 34 -22.11 4.88 0.27
C TYR A 34 -22.93 3.60 0.50
N TYR A 35 -22.59 2.83 1.53
CA TYR A 35 -23.29 1.59 1.87
C TYR A 35 -24.48 1.82 2.82
N THR A 36 -24.31 2.56 3.92
CA THR A 36 -25.33 2.76 4.97
C THR A 36 -26.49 3.64 4.49
N GLN A 37 -26.24 4.63 3.64
CA GLN A 37 -27.32 5.47 3.05
C GLN A 37 -27.89 4.87 1.75
N GLU A 38 -27.43 3.68 1.37
CA GLU A 38 -27.83 3.00 0.12
C GLU A 38 -27.53 3.77 -1.18
N ASN A 39 -26.61 4.75 -1.15
CA ASN A 39 -26.23 5.56 -2.33
C ASN A 39 -25.69 4.70 -3.49
N TYR A 40 -25.29 3.45 -3.23
CA TYR A 40 -24.94 2.49 -4.27
C TYR A 40 -26.11 2.13 -5.21
N LYS A 41 -27.36 2.42 -4.83
CA LYS A 41 -28.52 2.29 -5.72
C LYS A 41 -28.52 3.39 -6.79
N ASP A 42 -28.00 4.57 -6.47
CA ASP A 42 -27.97 5.74 -7.37
C ASP A 42 -27.07 5.51 -8.58
N ASP A 43 -26.04 4.67 -8.44
CA ASP A 43 -25.09 4.33 -9.49
C ASP A 43 -25.11 2.85 -9.90
N ALA A 44 -26.16 2.12 -9.51
CA ALA A 44 -26.29 0.68 -9.77
C ALA A 44 -25.04 -0.14 -9.37
N PHE A 45 -24.38 0.27 -8.27
CA PHE A 45 -23.19 -0.34 -7.69
C PHE A 45 -21.91 -0.18 -8.54
N GLU A 46 -21.90 0.70 -9.55
CA GLU A 46 -20.75 0.85 -10.45
C GLU A 46 -19.48 1.35 -9.74
N LYS A 47 -19.60 2.28 -8.78
CA LYS A 47 -18.45 2.69 -7.95
C LYS A 47 -17.97 1.55 -7.05
N GLY A 48 -18.89 0.79 -6.45
CA GLY A 48 -18.57 -0.41 -5.68
C GLY A 48 -17.80 -1.45 -6.49
N LYS A 49 -18.25 -1.79 -7.71
CA LYS A 49 -17.54 -2.72 -8.61
C LYS A 49 -16.14 -2.24 -8.96
N THR A 50 -16.04 -0.96 -9.31
CA THR A 50 -14.75 -0.33 -9.66
C THR A 50 -13.79 -0.40 -8.48
N PHE A 51 -14.27 -0.09 -7.27
CA PHE A 51 -13.52 -0.18 -6.03
C PHE A 51 -12.97 -1.60 -5.84
N HIS A 52 -13.85 -2.60 -5.81
CA HIS A 52 -13.46 -3.99 -5.54
C HIS A 52 -12.51 -4.55 -6.60
N TYR A 53 -12.73 -4.22 -7.88
CA TYR A 53 -11.89 -4.68 -8.98
C TYR A 53 -10.44 -4.18 -8.85
N TYR A 54 -10.24 -2.87 -8.72
CA TYR A 54 -8.89 -2.31 -8.66
C TYR A 54 -8.17 -2.73 -7.37
N SER A 55 -8.87 -2.78 -6.24
CA SER A 55 -8.26 -3.20 -4.98
C SER A 55 -7.77 -4.64 -5.03
N LEU A 56 -8.54 -5.57 -5.60
CA LEU A 56 -8.12 -6.95 -5.81
C LEU A 56 -6.97 -7.06 -6.82
N ALA A 57 -7.05 -6.37 -7.95
CA ALA A 57 -6.02 -6.42 -8.98
C ALA A 57 -4.65 -5.92 -8.45
N VAL A 58 -4.66 -4.80 -7.72
CA VAL A 58 -3.47 -4.22 -7.09
C VAL A 58 -2.88 -5.20 -6.08
N MET A 59 -3.69 -5.76 -5.19
CA MET A 59 -3.22 -6.73 -4.17
C MET A 59 -2.62 -8.00 -4.78
N ILE A 60 -3.24 -8.54 -5.83
CA ILE A 60 -2.71 -9.72 -6.54
C ILE A 60 -1.35 -9.39 -7.15
N SER A 61 -1.25 -8.27 -7.86
CA SER A 61 0.00 -7.82 -8.48
C SER A 61 1.08 -7.58 -7.42
N ALA A 62 0.74 -6.87 -6.35
CA ALA A 62 1.66 -6.56 -5.26
C ALA A 62 2.17 -7.81 -4.55
N LYS A 63 1.30 -8.78 -4.26
CA LYS A 63 1.67 -10.08 -3.68
C LYS A 63 2.62 -10.86 -4.60
N GLN A 64 2.36 -10.86 -5.91
CA GLN A 64 3.26 -11.51 -6.87
C GLN A 64 4.65 -10.87 -6.88
N ILE A 65 4.71 -9.53 -6.82
CA ILE A 65 5.98 -8.81 -6.72
C ILE A 65 6.69 -9.18 -5.41
N ASN A 66 6.00 -9.10 -4.26
CA ASN A 66 6.60 -9.36 -2.95
C ASN A 66 7.17 -10.79 -2.85
N ASN A 67 6.43 -11.77 -3.38
CA ASN A 67 6.89 -13.17 -3.47
C ASN A 67 8.10 -13.35 -4.40
N LEU A 68 8.25 -12.52 -5.42
CA LEU A 68 9.40 -12.57 -6.33
C LEU A 68 10.63 -11.91 -5.71
N ILE A 69 10.48 -10.70 -5.17
CA ILE A 69 11.60 -9.89 -4.67
C ILE A 69 12.11 -10.34 -3.29
N SER A 70 11.34 -11.17 -2.57
CA SER A 70 11.76 -11.80 -1.30
C SER A 70 12.72 -12.97 -1.47
N GLN A 71 12.96 -13.43 -2.69
CA GLN A 71 13.89 -14.53 -2.96
C GLN A 71 15.34 -14.07 -2.82
N ASP A 72 16.21 -14.93 -2.29
CA ASP A 72 17.66 -14.66 -2.17
C ASP A 72 18.30 -14.22 -3.50
N LYS A 73 17.79 -14.76 -4.61
CA LYS A 73 18.12 -14.37 -5.98
C LYS A 73 16.84 -14.35 -6.80
N PHE A 74 16.61 -13.25 -7.50
CA PHE A 74 15.48 -13.11 -8.41
C PHE A 74 15.93 -12.51 -9.74
N ASP A 75 15.13 -12.76 -10.78
CA ASP A 75 15.31 -12.11 -12.08
C ASP A 75 14.83 -10.65 -11.98
N ALA A 76 15.79 -9.73 -11.95
CA ALA A 76 15.50 -8.31 -11.76
C ALA A 76 14.77 -7.68 -12.96
N GLU A 77 14.94 -8.20 -14.18
CA GLU A 77 14.20 -7.73 -15.35
C GLU A 77 12.73 -8.19 -15.30
N ALA A 78 12.51 -9.46 -14.93
CA ALA A 78 11.16 -9.98 -14.70
C ALA A 78 10.45 -9.23 -13.56
N ALA A 79 11.17 -8.91 -12.47
CA ALA A 79 10.64 -8.12 -11.37
C ALA A 79 10.30 -6.69 -11.79
N MET A 80 11.19 -6.02 -12.55
CA MET A 80 10.93 -4.66 -13.06
C MET A 80 9.69 -4.61 -13.94
N LYS A 81 9.48 -5.63 -14.79
CA LYS A 81 8.29 -5.72 -15.63
C LYS A 81 7.02 -5.74 -14.78
N LYS A 82 6.97 -6.59 -13.74
CA LYS A 82 5.83 -6.67 -12.82
C LYS A 82 5.59 -5.37 -12.06
N VAL A 83 6.66 -4.73 -11.59
CA VAL A 83 6.57 -3.43 -10.91
C VAL A 83 6.02 -2.33 -11.83
N SER A 84 6.36 -2.36 -13.12
CA SER A 84 5.83 -1.41 -14.12
C SER A 84 4.35 -1.69 -14.47
N GLU A 85 3.95 -2.96 -14.47
CA GLU A 85 2.55 -3.37 -14.59
C GLU A 85 1.74 -2.87 -13.37
N LEU A 86 2.28 -2.99 -12.15
CA LEU A 86 1.68 -2.43 -10.94
C LEU A 86 1.57 -0.90 -11.00
N GLU A 87 2.60 -0.19 -11.48
CA GLU A 87 2.59 1.27 -11.65
C GLU A 87 1.43 1.72 -12.54
N THR A 88 1.24 1.02 -13.66
CA THR A 88 0.13 1.29 -14.58
C THR A 88 -1.22 1.02 -13.92
N LEU A 89 -1.33 -0.08 -13.16
CA LEU A 89 -2.55 -0.45 -12.47
C LEU A 89 -2.93 0.53 -11.36
N VAL A 90 -1.95 1.01 -10.59
CA VAL A 90 -2.14 2.07 -9.59
C VAL A 90 -2.60 3.36 -10.25
N ALA A 91 -2.02 3.74 -11.39
CA ALA A 91 -2.47 4.91 -12.14
C ALA A 91 -3.92 4.76 -12.65
N GLN A 92 -4.28 3.60 -13.18
CA GLN A 92 -5.65 3.31 -13.59
C GLN A 92 -6.63 3.35 -12.41
N ALA A 93 -6.25 2.82 -11.25
CA ALA A 93 -7.05 2.88 -10.04
C ALA A 93 -7.28 4.34 -9.58
N LYS A 94 -6.23 5.19 -9.64
CA LYS A 94 -6.34 6.63 -9.32
C LYS A 94 -7.34 7.34 -10.22
N GLU A 95 -7.27 7.12 -11.53
CA GLU A 95 -8.19 7.74 -12.50
C GLU A 95 -9.63 7.23 -12.35
N ALA A 96 -9.79 5.97 -11.95
CA ALA A 96 -11.10 5.36 -11.76
C ALA A 96 -11.78 5.76 -10.43
N ASP A 97 -10.99 6.10 -9.40
CA ASP A 97 -11.53 6.54 -8.10
C ASP A 97 -12.02 7.99 -8.13
N LYS A 98 -13.18 8.20 -8.75
CA LYS A 98 -13.88 9.50 -8.73
C LYS A 98 -14.53 9.82 -7.38
N SER A 99 -14.54 8.86 -6.45
CA SER A 99 -15.21 8.97 -5.15
C SER A 99 -14.28 9.33 -4.00
N GLY A 100 -12.97 9.10 -4.15
CA GLY A 100 -12.01 9.18 -3.05
C GLY A 100 -12.08 8.01 -2.06
N MET A 101 -12.97 7.03 -2.30
CA MET A 101 -13.15 5.87 -1.42
C MET A 101 -11.95 4.91 -1.43
N ASN A 102 -11.06 5.00 -2.41
CA ASN A 102 -9.85 4.18 -2.47
C ASN A 102 -8.58 4.99 -2.20
N PHE A 103 -8.70 6.28 -1.91
CA PHE A 103 -7.57 7.20 -1.92
C PHE A 103 -6.41 6.73 -1.01
N SER A 104 -6.71 6.31 0.22
CA SER A 104 -5.70 5.82 1.17
C SER A 104 -4.99 4.56 0.66
N PHE A 105 -5.76 3.52 0.28
CA PHE A 105 -5.23 2.27 -0.27
C PHE A 105 -4.43 2.46 -1.57
N ILE A 106 -4.93 3.29 -2.49
CA ILE A 106 -4.25 3.56 -3.77
C ILE A 106 -2.94 4.31 -3.54
N ASN A 107 -2.88 5.19 -2.54
CA ASN A 107 -1.65 5.88 -2.18
C ASN A 107 -0.61 4.94 -1.57
N SER A 108 -1.00 4.09 -0.62
CA SER A 108 -0.09 3.08 -0.04
C SER A 108 0.37 2.08 -1.08
N ALA A 109 -0.50 1.66 -2.01
CA ALA A 109 -0.10 0.85 -3.16
C ALA A 109 0.92 1.56 -4.06
N GLY A 110 0.80 2.87 -4.24
CA GLY A 110 1.78 3.69 -4.96
C GLY A 110 3.13 3.77 -4.24
N GLN A 111 3.14 3.86 -2.91
CA GLN A 111 4.38 3.86 -2.12
C GLN A 111 5.09 2.50 -2.20
N TYR A 112 4.36 1.41 -1.98
CA TYR A 112 4.89 0.06 -2.17
C TYR A 112 5.48 -0.13 -3.58
N GLN A 113 4.75 0.31 -4.61
CA GLN A 113 5.24 0.23 -5.99
C GLN A 113 6.55 0.97 -6.18
N LEU A 114 6.69 2.16 -5.59
CA LEU A 114 7.91 2.98 -5.66
C LEU A 114 9.09 2.31 -4.95
N GLU A 115 8.90 1.83 -3.72
CA GLU A 115 9.97 1.19 -2.95
C GLU A 115 10.38 -0.17 -3.54
N ALA A 116 9.42 -0.95 -4.05
CA ALA A 116 9.73 -2.16 -4.80
C ALA A 116 10.55 -1.84 -6.07
N LYS A 117 10.21 -0.77 -6.79
CA LYS A 117 10.95 -0.31 -7.99
C LYS A 117 12.39 0.04 -7.66
N LYS A 118 12.59 0.78 -6.57
CA LYS A 118 13.91 1.16 -6.05
C LYS A 118 14.76 -0.05 -5.71
N TYR A 119 14.21 -0.97 -4.91
CA TYR A 119 14.92 -2.20 -4.53
C TYR A 119 15.30 -3.06 -5.74
N VAL A 120 14.37 -3.29 -6.67
CA VAL A 120 14.65 -4.08 -7.88
C VAL A 120 15.74 -3.40 -8.72
N ARG A 121 15.74 -2.08 -8.86
CA ARG A 121 16.81 -1.33 -9.55
C ARG A 121 18.15 -1.50 -8.87
N ARG A 122 18.22 -1.41 -7.54
CA ARG A 122 19.46 -1.65 -6.78
C ARG A 122 20.07 -3.01 -7.14
N ILE A 123 19.25 -4.06 -7.15
CA ILE A 123 19.69 -5.42 -7.48
C ILE A 123 20.11 -5.54 -8.96
N ARG A 124 19.30 -5.03 -9.89
CA ARG A 124 19.60 -5.03 -11.33
C ARG A 124 20.93 -4.34 -11.63
N ASP A 125 21.11 -3.14 -11.08
CA ASP A 125 22.24 -2.25 -11.36
C ASP A 125 23.44 -2.55 -10.45
N LYS A 126 23.32 -3.56 -9.57
CA LYS A 126 24.35 -4.03 -8.62
C LYS A 126 24.88 -2.90 -7.73
N VAL A 127 24.00 -2.00 -7.32
CA VAL A 127 24.37 -0.87 -6.47
C VAL A 127 24.60 -1.39 -5.04
N PRO A 128 25.82 -1.25 -4.50
CA PRO A 128 26.11 -1.72 -3.14
C PRO A 128 25.34 -0.89 -2.11
N TYR A 129 25.00 -1.51 -0.98
CA TYR A 129 24.49 -0.79 0.19
C TYR A 129 25.55 0.14 0.76
N SER A 130 25.10 1.29 1.27
CA SER A 130 25.96 2.17 2.08
C SER A 130 26.33 1.49 3.40
N ASP A 131 27.33 2.00 4.10
CA ASP A 131 27.69 1.45 5.41
C ASP A 131 26.59 1.66 6.45
N TRP A 132 25.83 2.76 6.34
CA TRP A 132 24.65 3.00 7.16
C TRP A 132 23.53 2.00 6.87
N ASP A 133 23.23 1.72 5.59
CA ASP A 133 22.22 0.71 5.22
C ASP A 133 22.61 -0.68 5.74
N LYS A 134 23.89 -1.06 5.63
CA LYS A 134 24.38 -2.34 6.15
C LYS A 134 24.22 -2.47 7.66
N GLU A 135 24.35 -1.37 8.40
CA GLU A 135 24.10 -1.34 9.84
C GLU A 135 22.62 -1.57 10.13
N GLN A 136 21.73 -0.84 9.45
CA GLN A 136 20.28 -1.00 9.64
C GLN A 136 19.80 -2.41 9.29
N LEU A 137 20.34 -3.02 8.22
CA LEU A 137 19.98 -4.37 7.79
C LEU A 137 20.34 -5.48 8.80
N GLN A 138 21.18 -5.20 9.80
CA GLN A 138 21.55 -6.19 10.83
C GLN A 138 20.52 -6.31 11.96
N ASP A 139 19.68 -5.29 12.17
CA ASP A 139 18.63 -5.30 13.20
C ASP A 139 17.26 -5.35 12.54
N ALA A 140 16.45 -6.36 12.90
CA ALA A 140 15.09 -6.49 12.41
C ALA A 140 14.23 -5.23 12.69
N ASN A 141 14.48 -4.53 13.80
CA ASN A 141 13.68 -3.37 14.22
C ASN A 141 13.96 -2.10 13.41
N SER A 142 15.10 -2.02 12.73
CA SER A 142 15.49 -0.86 11.94
C SER A 142 15.79 -1.17 10.47
N SER A 143 15.75 -2.46 10.09
CA SER A 143 15.97 -2.92 8.71
C SER A 143 15.14 -2.19 7.66
N TRP A 144 13.90 -1.80 7.99
CA TRP A 144 13.00 -1.03 7.12
C TRP A 144 13.52 0.37 6.76
N MET A 145 14.49 0.90 7.52
CA MET A 145 15.11 2.21 7.28
C MET A 145 16.16 2.17 6.17
N ALA A 146 16.70 0.98 5.83
CA ALA A 146 17.69 0.85 4.78
C ALA A 146 17.09 1.24 3.42
N GLU A 147 17.79 2.12 2.69
CA GLU A 147 17.28 2.67 1.44
C GLU A 147 17.30 1.64 0.31
N ASP A 148 16.30 1.71 -0.57
CA ASP A 148 16.17 0.85 -1.76
C ASP A 148 16.37 -0.63 -1.40
N SER A 149 15.73 -1.09 -0.32
CA SER A 149 15.94 -2.41 0.28
C SER A 149 14.65 -3.24 0.30
N PHE A 150 14.79 -4.56 0.40
CA PHE A 150 13.62 -5.43 0.56
C PHE A 150 12.82 -5.12 1.84
N PRO A 151 13.44 -4.95 3.04
CA PRO A 151 12.69 -4.59 4.23
C PRO A 151 11.91 -3.28 4.11
N ARG A 152 12.44 -2.28 3.39
CA ARG A 152 11.70 -1.04 3.10
C ARG A 152 10.48 -1.31 2.23
N ALA A 153 10.63 -2.04 1.13
CA ALA A 153 9.52 -2.43 0.28
C ALA A 153 8.49 -3.30 1.02
N LEU A 154 8.93 -4.20 1.91
CA LEU A 154 8.06 -5.04 2.73
C LEU A 154 7.26 -4.22 3.76
N CYS A 155 7.87 -3.18 4.33
CA CYS A 155 7.18 -2.25 5.23
C CYS A 155 5.98 -1.61 4.53
N ASP A 156 6.20 -1.02 3.36
CA ASP A 156 5.14 -0.35 2.59
C ASP A 156 4.12 -1.36 2.00
N TYR A 157 4.55 -2.60 1.70
CA TYR A 157 3.64 -3.70 1.36
C TYR A 157 2.66 -4.00 2.50
N ASN A 158 3.18 -4.10 3.73
CA ASN A 158 2.36 -4.39 4.91
C ASN A 158 1.41 -3.22 5.22
N GLU A 159 1.86 -1.97 5.07
CA GLU A 159 0.99 -0.80 5.19
C GLU A 159 -0.17 -0.84 4.18
N MET A 160 0.12 -1.17 2.91
CA MET A 160 -0.92 -1.35 1.88
C MET A 160 -1.90 -2.49 2.22
N VAL A 161 -1.39 -3.60 2.77
CA VAL A 161 -2.21 -4.74 3.22
C VAL A 161 -3.11 -4.34 4.39
N ASP A 162 -2.61 -3.56 5.34
CA ASP A 162 -3.37 -3.09 6.49
C ASP A 162 -4.49 -2.13 6.07
N GLU A 163 -4.21 -1.21 5.15
CA GLU A 163 -5.19 -0.28 4.58
C GLU A 163 -6.37 -1.03 3.95
N ILE A 164 -6.11 -2.04 3.10
CA ILE A 164 -7.20 -2.80 2.49
C ILE A 164 -7.97 -3.66 3.51
N PHE A 165 -7.30 -4.20 4.53
CA PHE A 165 -8.00 -4.96 5.57
C PHE A 165 -8.95 -4.08 6.38
N GLN A 166 -8.56 -2.85 6.72
CA GLN A 166 -9.44 -1.91 7.39
C GLN A 166 -10.68 -1.60 6.53
N LEU A 167 -10.50 -1.38 5.23
CA LEU A 167 -11.62 -1.16 4.30
C LEU A 167 -12.57 -2.37 4.22
N ILE A 168 -12.02 -3.59 4.12
CA ILE A 168 -12.80 -4.83 4.03
C ILE A 168 -13.60 -5.08 5.31
N VAL A 169 -13.02 -4.88 6.50
CA VAL A 169 -13.72 -5.10 7.78
C VAL A 169 -14.94 -4.18 7.89
N ILE A 170 -14.83 -2.94 7.43
CA ILE A 170 -15.95 -1.99 7.44
C ILE A 170 -17.03 -2.41 6.45
N ALA A 171 -16.66 -2.71 5.20
CA ALA A 171 -17.60 -3.18 4.19
C ALA A 171 -18.32 -4.48 4.63
N GLY A 172 -17.60 -5.40 5.29
CA GLY A 172 -18.15 -6.64 5.85
C GLY A 172 -19.19 -6.39 6.95
N ARG A 173 -18.88 -5.54 7.94
CA ARG A 173 -19.85 -5.18 9.00
C ARG A 173 -21.12 -4.56 8.42
N VAL A 174 -21.00 -3.65 7.45
CA VAL A 174 -22.17 -2.99 6.83
C VAL A 174 -23.01 -3.99 6.03
N CYS A 175 -22.37 -4.90 5.28
CA CYS A 175 -23.06 -5.98 4.57
C CYS A 175 -23.80 -6.95 5.50
N ASP A 176 -23.24 -7.27 6.66
CA ASP A 176 -23.84 -8.15 7.67
C ASP A 176 -25.02 -7.48 8.40
N GLU A 177 -24.89 -6.20 8.78
CA GLU A 177 -25.94 -5.44 9.47
C GLU A 177 -27.18 -5.22 8.58
N HIS A 178 -27.01 -5.14 7.27
CA HIS A 178 -28.08 -4.89 6.31
C HIS A 178 -28.55 -6.14 5.55
N GLY A 179 -28.02 -7.33 5.89
CA GLY A 179 -28.50 -8.61 5.35
C GLY A 179 -28.17 -8.87 3.88
N TYR A 180 -27.13 -8.23 3.33
CA TYR A 180 -26.70 -8.41 1.93
C TYR A 180 -25.89 -9.69 1.69
N VAL A 181 -25.51 -10.40 2.76
CA VAL A 181 -24.91 -11.73 2.68
C VAL A 181 -26.05 -12.75 2.67
N THR A 182 -26.37 -13.30 1.50
CA THR A 182 -27.18 -14.52 1.43
C THR A 182 -26.41 -15.62 2.17
N LYS A 183 -26.90 -16.03 3.34
CA LYS A 183 -26.50 -17.30 3.94
C LYS A 183 -26.79 -18.38 2.89
N SER A 184 -25.73 -19.05 2.44
CA SER A 184 -25.80 -20.30 1.69
C SER A 184 -26.65 -21.34 2.42
#